data_AF-A0A835HST3-F1
#
_entry.id   AF-A0A835HST3-F1
#
_cell.length_a   1.000
_cell.length_b   1.000
_cell.length_c   1.000
_cell.angle_alpha   90.00
_cell.angle_beta   90.00
_cell.angle_gamma   90.00
#
_symmetry.space_group_name_H-M   'P 1'
#
loop_
_entity.id
_entity.type
_entity.pdbx_description
1 polymer ?
#
loop_
_entity_poly.entity_id
_entity_poly.type
_entity_poly.pdbx_seq_one_letter_code
_entity_poly.pdbx_strand_id
1 'polypeptide(L)'
;MYIVRDAQKKKKYLLKGTTDEYTDDEVYAQMCTESYDRVQETRKFKSAQTREEMKKLLGLGYSFCPSEGMLVDYYLKKKIMDELIDYCLIEEVDNVYAIHPQDLAGMSQVQYFFTSHPFELQSTDVKGRWIAGVKEDIVFKDVKVGFKQTVDYCEGNHKIGYNITEYQLCSLPENPKNGLWFICKLNMDGISVDELN
;
A
#
# COMPACT_ATOMS: atom_id res chain seq x y z
N MET A 1 -38.40 5.80 -48.95
CA MET A 1 -37.75 6.93 -48.27
C MET A 1 -36.29 6.56 -48.09
N TYR A 2 -35.43 7.05 -48.99
CA TYR A 2 -34.00 6.85 -48.91
C TYR A 2 -33.44 7.80 -47.86
N ILE A 3 -32.76 7.28 -46.83
CA ILE A 3 -31.85 8.07 -46.00
C ILE A 3 -30.45 7.65 -46.41
N VAL A 4 -29.79 8.60 -47.06
CA VAL A 4 -28.41 8.53 -47.51
C VAL A 4 -27.51 8.28 -46.29
N ARG A 5 -26.60 7.29 -46.38
CA ARG A 5 -25.49 7.18 -45.44
C ARG A 5 -24.59 8.38 -45.68
N ASP A 6 -24.74 9.41 -44.87
CA ASP A 6 -23.81 10.51 -44.88
C ASP A 6 -22.45 9.99 -44.38
N ALA A 7 -21.46 10.12 -45.24
CA ALA A 7 -20.09 9.73 -44.97
C ALA A 7 -19.59 10.53 -43.75
N GLN A 8 -19.24 9.83 -42.67
CA GLN A 8 -18.43 10.42 -41.60
C GLN A 8 -17.11 10.87 -42.22
N LYS A 9 -16.99 12.18 -42.50
CA LYS A 9 -15.71 12.82 -42.76
C LYS A 9 -14.87 12.69 -41.50
N LYS A 10 -13.99 11.68 -41.44
CA LYS A 10 -12.89 11.63 -40.47
C LYS A 10 -12.11 12.93 -40.60
N LYS A 11 -12.12 13.77 -39.57
CA LYS A 11 -11.30 14.98 -39.56
C LYS A 11 -9.90 14.55 -39.15
N LYS A 12 -8.92 14.80 -40.01
CA LYS A 12 -7.52 14.59 -39.66
C LYS A 12 -7.01 15.84 -38.96
N TYR A 13 -6.46 15.66 -37.77
CA TYR A 13 -5.86 16.73 -36.99
C TYR A 13 -4.34 16.60 -37.04
N LEU A 14 -3.66 17.71 -37.30
CA LEU A 14 -2.20 17.82 -37.18
C LEU A 14 -1.88 18.33 -35.78
N LEU A 15 -1.24 17.49 -34.96
CA LEU A 15 -0.63 17.92 -33.71
C LEU A 15 0.62 18.76 -34.02
N LYS A 16 0.81 19.85 -33.27
CA LYS A 16 1.94 20.78 -33.46
C LYS A 16 3.27 20.03 -33.30
N GLY A 17 3.94 19.71 -34.41
CA GLY A 17 5.30 19.17 -34.42
C GLY A 17 5.50 17.81 -35.08
N THR A 18 4.44 17.16 -35.59
CA THR A 18 4.54 15.84 -36.24
C THR A 18 3.74 15.79 -37.55
N THR A 19 4.28 15.13 -38.58
CA THR A 19 3.66 14.97 -39.91
C THR A 19 2.63 13.83 -39.99
N ASP A 20 2.35 13.17 -38.88
CA ASP A 20 1.46 12.00 -38.84
C ASP A 20 -0.02 12.41 -38.77
N GLU A 21 -0.83 11.80 -39.62
CA GLU A 21 -2.28 12.01 -39.68
C GLU A 21 -2.98 11.10 -38.67
N TYR A 22 -3.50 11.69 -37.58
CA TYR A 22 -4.24 10.96 -36.55
C TYR A 22 -5.74 10.93 -36.84
N THR A 23 -6.38 9.83 -36.46
CA THR A 23 -7.84 9.66 -36.44
C THR A 23 -8.46 10.29 -35.18
N ASP A 24 -9.76 10.60 -35.23
CA ASP A 24 -10.51 11.16 -34.10
C ASP A 24 -10.40 10.29 -32.83
N ASP A 25 -10.39 8.96 -32.99
CA ASP A 25 -10.25 8.00 -31.88
C ASP A 25 -8.86 8.05 -31.24
N GLU A 26 -7.81 8.20 -32.05
CA GLU A 26 -6.43 8.31 -31.56
C GLU A 26 -6.20 9.64 -30.83
N VAL A 27 -6.78 10.74 -31.35
CA VAL A 27 -6.74 12.04 -30.67
C VAL A 27 -7.46 11.97 -29.31
N TYR A 28 -8.65 11.33 -29.25
CA TYR A 28 -9.39 11.17 -28.00
C TYR A 28 -8.64 10.29 -26.98
N ALA A 29 -8.05 9.17 -27.44
CA ALA A 29 -7.23 8.30 -26.59
C ALA A 29 -6.01 9.05 -26.03
N GLN A 30 -5.32 9.83 -26.88
CA GLN A 30 -4.16 10.62 -26.46
C GLN A 30 -4.54 11.70 -25.44
N MET A 31 -5.66 12.41 -25.64
CA MET A 31 -6.17 13.37 -24.66
C MET A 31 -6.50 12.72 -23.32
N CYS A 32 -7.09 11.51 -23.33
CA CYS A 32 -7.37 10.76 -22.11
C CYS A 32 -6.07 10.38 -21.38
N THR A 33 -5.06 9.91 -22.11
CA THR A 33 -3.74 9.58 -21.55
C THR A 33 -3.05 10.81 -20.96
N GLU A 34 -2.97 11.93 -21.68
CA GLU A 34 -2.35 13.16 -21.17
C GLU A 34 -3.10 13.77 -19.98
N SER A 35 -4.42 13.59 -19.92
CA SER A 35 -5.21 13.98 -18.77
C SER A 35 -4.93 13.07 -17.57
N TYR A 36 -4.80 11.76 -17.80
CA TYR A 36 -4.45 10.79 -16.76
C TYR A 36 -3.05 11.05 -16.20
N ASP A 37 -2.05 11.23 -17.07
CA ASP A 37 -0.67 11.49 -16.70
C ASP A 37 -0.54 12.76 -15.86
N ARG A 38 -1.21 13.86 -16.25
CA ARG A 38 -1.25 15.10 -15.45
C ARG A 38 -1.86 14.90 -14.06
N VAL A 39 -2.92 14.11 -13.95
CA VAL A 39 -3.53 13.77 -12.66
C VAL A 39 -2.54 12.96 -11.82
N GLN A 40 -1.83 12.00 -12.40
CA GLN A 40 -0.84 11.19 -11.69
C GLN A 40 0.38 12.00 -11.24
N GLU A 41 0.88 12.91 -12.08
CA GLU A 41 1.95 13.84 -11.72
C GLU A 41 1.57 14.74 -10.55
N THR A 42 0.35 15.29 -10.58
CA THR A 42 -0.18 16.13 -9.49
C THR A 42 -0.29 15.34 -8.19
N ARG A 43 -0.73 14.08 -8.25
CA ARG A 43 -0.80 13.17 -7.09
C ARG A 43 0.59 12.89 -6.52
N LYS A 44 1.56 12.56 -7.37
CA LYS A 44 2.96 12.33 -6.95
C LYS A 44 3.55 13.55 -6.27
N PHE A 45 3.34 14.73 -6.84
CA PHE A 45 3.82 16.00 -6.25
C PHE A 45 3.22 16.24 -4.87
N LYS A 46 1.88 16.11 -4.73
CA LYS A 46 1.22 16.25 -3.43
C LYS A 46 1.73 15.24 -2.42
N SER A 47 1.83 13.97 -2.79
CA SER A 47 2.33 12.91 -1.90
C SER A 47 3.76 13.18 -1.43
N ALA A 48 4.65 13.68 -2.32
CA ALA A 48 6.02 14.01 -1.96
C ALA A 48 6.08 15.19 -0.97
N GLN A 49 5.29 16.24 -1.21
CA GLN A 49 5.19 17.38 -0.30
C GLN A 49 4.72 16.93 1.09
N THR A 50 3.67 16.12 1.16
CA THR A 50 3.12 15.65 2.42
C THR A 50 4.09 14.72 3.17
N ARG A 51 4.89 13.92 2.45
CA ARG A 51 5.92 13.06 3.07
C ARG A 51 7.05 13.88 3.70
N GLU A 52 7.48 14.96 3.06
CA GLU A 52 8.47 15.87 3.66
C GLU A 52 7.92 16.62 4.88
N GLU A 53 6.65 17.02 4.85
CA GLU A 53 5.97 17.59 6.03
C GLU A 53 5.92 16.58 7.18
N MET A 54 5.62 15.30 6.91
CA MET A 54 5.65 14.26 7.93
C MET A 54 7.04 14.05 8.51
N LYS A 55 8.10 14.03 7.69
CA LYS A 55 9.48 13.92 8.19
C LYS A 55 9.83 15.07 9.15
N LYS A 56 9.37 16.30 8.85
CA LYS A 56 9.54 17.44 9.76
C LYS A 56 8.80 17.22 11.07
N LEU A 57 7.55 16.76 11.03
CA LEU A 57 6.78 16.45 12.24
C LEU A 57 7.44 15.36 13.09
N LEU A 58 7.94 14.29 12.46
CA LEU A 58 8.72 13.25 13.15
C LEU A 58 9.98 13.82 13.82
N GLY A 59 10.70 14.70 13.12
CA GLY A 59 11.87 15.40 13.67
C GLY A 59 11.56 16.33 14.85
N LEU A 60 10.30 16.76 14.99
CA LEU A 60 9.80 17.56 16.12
C LEU A 60 9.27 16.69 17.28
N GLY A 61 9.37 15.36 17.17
CA GLY A 61 8.93 14.42 18.22
C GLY A 61 7.48 13.95 18.09
N TYR A 62 6.76 14.30 17.01
CA TYR A 62 5.49 13.65 16.72
C TYR A 62 5.73 12.20 16.30
N SER A 63 4.75 11.33 16.58
CA SER A 63 4.83 9.91 16.26
C SER A 63 3.68 9.51 15.35
N PHE A 64 3.98 8.65 14.39
CA PHE A 64 2.96 7.99 13.56
C PHE A 64 2.34 6.83 14.34
N CYS A 65 1.19 7.07 14.96
CA CYS A 65 0.48 6.09 15.80
C CYS A 65 -1.00 6.00 15.42
N PRO A 66 -1.33 5.50 14.22
CA PRO A 66 -2.72 5.31 13.80
C PRO A 66 -3.39 4.22 14.67
N SER A 67 -4.71 4.37 14.89
CA SER A 67 -5.49 3.27 15.45
C SER A 67 -5.65 2.13 14.44
N GLU A 68 -5.96 0.92 14.92
CA GLU A 68 -6.19 -0.25 14.05
C GLU A 68 -7.31 0.01 13.02
N GLY A 69 -8.38 0.68 13.46
CA GLY A 69 -9.46 1.10 12.57
C GLY A 69 -9.00 2.09 11.49
N MET A 70 -8.12 3.04 11.81
CA MET A 70 -7.56 3.97 10.82
C MET A 70 -6.63 3.25 9.84
N LEU A 71 -5.80 2.31 10.30
CA LEU A 71 -4.97 1.49 9.42
C LEU A 71 -5.81 0.79 8.35
N VAL A 72 -6.93 0.19 8.75
CA VAL A 72 -7.78 -0.57 7.82
C VAL A 72 -8.71 0.32 7.00
N ASP A 73 -9.56 1.13 7.65
CA ASP A 73 -10.64 1.89 7.00
C ASP A 73 -10.12 3.09 6.19
N TYR A 74 -8.97 3.66 6.56
CA TYR A 74 -8.37 4.78 5.85
C TYR A 74 -7.17 4.35 4.99
N TYR A 75 -6.08 3.87 5.60
CA TYR A 75 -4.83 3.63 4.87
C TYR A 75 -4.94 2.47 3.86
N LEU A 76 -5.35 1.28 4.34
CA LEU A 76 -5.41 0.09 3.50
C LEU A 76 -6.50 0.20 2.42
N LYS A 77 -7.69 0.68 2.80
CA LYS A 77 -8.78 0.91 1.86
C LYS A 77 -8.38 1.87 0.73
N LYS A 78 -7.76 3.00 1.05
CA LYS A 78 -7.27 3.95 0.03
C LYS A 78 -6.16 3.35 -0.85
N LYS A 79 -5.25 2.56 -0.28
CA LYS A 79 -4.21 1.86 -1.05
C LYS A 79 -4.83 0.92 -2.09
N ILE A 80 -5.87 0.16 -1.71
CA ILE A 80 -6.58 -0.76 -2.63
C ILE A 80 -7.37 0.01 -3.69
N MET A 81 -7.91 1.18 -3.36
CA MET A 81 -8.65 2.04 -4.30
C MET A 81 -7.77 2.92 -5.20
N ASP A 82 -6.44 2.85 -5.06
CA ASP A 82 -5.49 3.76 -5.73
C ASP A 82 -5.83 5.25 -5.49
N GLU A 83 -6.26 5.53 -4.25
CA GLU A 83 -6.58 6.86 -3.78
C GLU A 83 -5.36 7.52 -3.12
N LEU A 84 -5.30 8.85 -3.20
CA LEU A 84 -4.25 9.60 -2.52
C LEU A 84 -4.40 9.46 -1.00
N ILE A 85 -3.32 9.03 -0.37
CA ILE A 85 -3.21 8.92 1.08
C ILE A 85 -2.41 10.12 1.59
N ASP A 86 -3.12 11.08 2.16
CA ASP A 86 -2.46 12.19 2.85
C ASP A 86 -1.68 11.65 4.04
N TYR A 87 -0.45 12.15 4.23
CA TYR A 87 0.39 11.84 5.38
C TYR A 87 0.71 10.34 5.51
N CYS A 88 0.99 9.68 4.38
CA CYS A 88 1.39 8.27 4.36
C CYS A 88 2.89 8.10 4.66
N LEU A 89 3.19 7.35 5.73
CA LEU A 89 4.55 6.92 6.10
C LEU A 89 4.74 5.40 5.96
N ILE A 90 3.75 4.71 5.39
CA ILE A 90 3.77 3.25 5.20
C ILE A 90 4.46 2.97 3.87
N GLU A 91 5.59 2.26 3.92
CA GLU A 91 6.35 1.89 2.72
C GLU A 91 5.78 0.64 2.06
N GLU A 92 5.98 0.49 0.76
CA GLU A 92 5.62 -0.75 0.05
C GLU A 92 6.79 -1.74 0.07
N VAL A 93 6.52 -2.96 0.54
CA VAL A 93 7.45 -4.07 0.57
C VAL A 93 6.75 -5.28 -0.03
N ASP A 94 7.30 -5.82 -1.12
CA ASP A 94 6.65 -6.89 -1.89
C ASP A 94 6.30 -8.09 -1.00
N ASN A 95 7.29 -8.65 -0.29
CA ASN A 95 7.10 -9.72 0.68
C ASN A 95 7.84 -9.43 1.99
N VAL A 96 7.11 -8.97 3.00
CA VAL A 96 7.67 -8.65 4.33
C VAL A 96 8.18 -9.92 5.02
N TYR A 97 7.48 -11.04 4.89
CA TYR A 97 7.81 -12.28 5.60
C TYR A 97 9.05 -13.00 5.05
N ALA A 98 9.46 -12.69 3.82
CA ALA A 98 10.69 -13.20 3.22
C ALA A 98 11.96 -12.44 3.67
N ILE A 99 11.80 -11.34 4.41
CA ILE A 99 12.92 -10.53 4.90
C ILE A 99 13.07 -10.80 6.40
N HIS A 100 14.33 -10.96 6.84
CA HIS A 100 14.63 -11.10 8.25
C HIS A 100 14.13 -9.86 9.02
N PRO A 101 13.47 -10.00 10.19
CA PRO A 101 12.87 -8.87 10.88
C PRO A 101 13.86 -7.79 11.29
N GLN A 102 15.12 -8.15 11.57
CA GLN A 102 16.18 -7.18 11.85
C GLN A 102 16.57 -6.34 10.62
N ASP A 103 16.49 -6.91 9.41
CA ASP A 103 16.77 -6.18 8.17
C ASP A 103 15.60 -5.29 7.76
N LEU A 104 14.38 -5.62 8.20
CA LEU A 104 13.22 -4.75 8.10
C LEU A 104 13.29 -3.60 9.12
N ALA A 105 13.66 -3.93 10.36
CA ALA A 105 13.77 -3.01 11.48
C ALA A 105 14.81 -1.91 11.15
N GLY A 106 14.31 -0.74 10.78
CA GLY A 106 15.13 0.46 10.64
C GLY A 106 15.53 1.03 12.00
N MET A 107 15.72 2.35 12.08
CA MET A 107 16.06 3.02 13.34
C MET A 107 14.86 3.19 14.31
N SER A 108 13.68 2.68 13.97
CA SER A 108 12.44 2.84 14.74
C SER A 108 11.99 1.51 15.34
N GLN A 109 11.48 1.55 16.58
CA GLN A 109 10.93 0.38 17.26
C GLN A 109 9.64 -0.17 16.61
N VAL A 110 8.94 0.69 15.86
CA VAL A 110 7.71 0.34 15.15
C VAL A 110 7.80 0.82 13.72
N GLN A 111 7.49 -0.06 12.77
CA GLN A 111 7.42 0.26 11.35
C GLN A 111 6.18 -0.36 10.72
N TYR A 112 5.69 0.30 9.68
CA TYR A 112 4.49 -0.09 8.95
C TYR A 112 4.83 -0.30 7.47
N PHE A 113 4.32 -1.38 6.90
CA PHE A 113 4.54 -1.75 5.51
C PHE A 113 3.22 -2.11 4.83
N PHE A 114 3.08 -1.73 3.56
CA PHE A 114 2.11 -2.34 2.65
C PHE A 114 2.76 -3.55 1.99
N THR A 115 2.04 -4.66 1.94
CA THR A 115 2.48 -5.87 1.22
C THR A 115 1.33 -6.49 0.45
N SER A 116 1.66 -7.12 -0.68
CA SER A 116 0.74 -7.90 -1.51
C SER A 116 0.72 -9.38 -1.12
N HIS A 117 1.62 -9.81 -0.24
CA HIS A 117 1.80 -11.21 0.15
C HIS A 117 1.39 -11.43 1.61
N PRO A 118 0.24 -12.09 1.87
CA PRO A 118 -0.17 -12.43 3.23
C PRO A 118 0.74 -13.51 3.83
N PHE A 119 0.74 -13.60 5.16
CA PHE A 119 1.44 -14.66 5.89
C PHE A 119 1.02 -16.07 5.43
N GLU A 120 -0.27 -16.29 5.15
CA GLU A 120 -0.86 -17.60 4.84
C GLU A 120 -0.19 -18.31 3.64
N LEU A 121 0.57 -17.60 2.82
CA LEU A 121 1.24 -18.13 1.63
C LEU A 121 2.75 -18.36 1.80
N GLN A 122 3.30 -18.18 3.01
CA GLN A 122 4.74 -18.18 3.21
C GLN A 122 5.30 -19.56 3.62
N SER A 123 6.41 -19.91 2.98
CA SER A 123 7.25 -21.05 3.37
C SER A 123 8.30 -20.60 4.38
N THR A 124 8.61 -21.44 5.35
CA THR A 124 9.64 -21.22 6.37
C THR A 124 11.01 -20.93 5.74
N ASP A 125 11.69 -19.88 6.20
CA ASP A 125 13.10 -19.61 5.85
C ASP A 125 14.04 -20.58 6.60
N VAL A 126 15.27 -20.71 6.13
CA VAL A 126 16.30 -21.59 6.70
C VAL A 126 16.81 -21.05 8.05
N LYS A 127 16.75 -19.73 8.28
CA LYS A 127 17.21 -19.09 9.52
C LYS A 127 16.15 -19.05 10.63
N GLY A 128 14.88 -18.99 10.26
CA GLY A 128 13.77 -18.87 11.20
C GLY A 128 12.42 -19.01 10.54
N ARG A 129 11.37 -18.98 11.35
CA ARG A 129 9.99 -19.10 10.88
C ARG A 129 9.07 -18.11 11.57
N TRP A 130 8.10 -17.66 10.80
CA TRP A 130 6.96 -16.90 11.28
C TRP A 130 5.87 -17.87 11.78
N ILE A 131 5.33 -17.62 12.97
CA ILE A 131 4.29 -18.42 13.60
C ILE A 131 3.06 -17.54 13.82
N ALA A 132 1.97 -17.86 13.12
CA ALA A 132 0.71 -17.16 13.27
C ALA A 132 0.05 -17.41 14.63
N GLY A 133 -0.40 -16.33 15.24
CA GLY A 133 -1.34 -16.32 16.35
C GLY A 133 -2.79 -16.36 15.89
N VAL A 134 -3.69 -15.97 16.80
CA VAL A 134 -5.13 -15.94 16.56
C VAL A 134 -5.50 -14.73 15.69
N LYS A 135 -6.44 -14.93 14.77
CA LYS A 135 -7.03 -13.87 13.97
C LYS A 135 -8.19 -13.23 14.74
N GLU A 136 -8.17 -11.91 14.86
CA GLU A 136 -9.13 -11.13 15.64
C GLU A 136 -9.86 -10.12 14.75
N ASP A 137 -11.11 -9.83 15.08
CA ASP A 137 -11.91 -8.83 14.38
C ASP A 137 -11.49 -7.41 14.77
N ILE A 138 -11.46 -6.51 13.79
CA ILE A 138 -11.28 -5.08 14.01
C ILE A 138 -12.63 -4.40 13.80
N VAL A 139 -13.13 -3.77 14.87
CA VAL A 139 -14.34 -2.95 14.86
C VAL A 139 -13.93 -1.48 14.90
N PHE A 140 -14.45 -0.69 13.96
CA PHE A 140 -14.24 0.75 13.89
C PHE A 140 -15.56 1.45 13.61
N LYS A 141 -15.93 2.43 14.45
CA LYS A 141 -17.24 3.12 14.39
C LYS A 141 -18.41 2.13 14.38
N ASP A 142 -18.36 1.15 15.29
CA ASP A 142 -19.38 0.10 15.49
C ASP A 142 -19.60 -0.83 14.28
N VAL A 143 -18.70 -0.79 13.29
CA VAL A 143 -18.73 -1.67 12.12
C VAL A 143 -17.46 -2.50 12.08
N LYS A 144 -17.58 -3.79 11.79
CA LYS A 144 -16.44 -4.64 11.49
C LYS A 144 -15.80 -4.15 10.18
N VAL A 145 -14.55 -3.71 10.24
CA VAL A 145 -13.81 -3.18 9.08
C VAL A 145 -12.71 -4.12 8.62
N GLY A 146 -12.24 -5.02 9.49
CA GLY A 146 -11.08 -5.83 9.19
C GLY A 146 -10.82 -6.97 10.15
N PHE A 147 -9.64 -7.54 9.94
CA PHE A 147 -9.02 -8.53 10.80
C PHE A 147 -7.60 -8.11 11.12
N LYS A 148 -7.11 -8.52 12.29
CA LYS A 148 -5.68 -8.53 12.60
C LYS A 148 -5.22 -9.92 12.97
N GLN A 149 -3.95 -10.21 12.70
CA GLN A 149 -3.28 -11.41 13.17
C GLN A 149 -1.85 -11.06 13.55
N THR A 150 -1.45 -11.38 14.76
CA THR A 150 -0.04 -11.27 15.18
C THR A 150 0.70 -12.53 14.75
N VAL A 151 1.89 -12.35 14.20
CA VAL A 151 2.76 -13.40 13.68
C VAL A 151 4.13 -13.20 14.31
N ASP A 152 4.56 -14.16 15.14
CA ASP A 152 5.83 -14.10 15.86
C ASP A 152 6.97 -14.69 15.02
N TYR A 153 8.13 -14.04 15.00
CA TYR A 153 9.33 -14.62 14.41
C TYR A 153 10.12 -15.45 15.42
N CYS A 154 10.43 -16.68 15.04
CA CYS A 154 11.17 -17.64 15.85
C CYS A 154 12.44 -18.10 15.13
N GLU A 155 13.54 -18.17 15.85
CA GLU A 155 14.75 -18.85 15.41
C GLU A 155 14.87 -20.18 16.17
N GLY A 156 14.90 -21.29 15.43
CA GLY A 156 14.74 -22.62 16.03
C GLY A 156 13.42 -22.73 16.81
N ASN A 157 13.52 -22.90 18.13
CA ASN A 157 12.37 -23.02 19.04
C ASN A 157 12.17 -21.79 19.94
N HIS A 158 12.90 -20.70 19.71
CA HIS A 158 12.88 -19.51 20.56
C HIS A 158 12.31 -18.31 19.81
N LYS A 159 11.44 -17.54 20.49
CA LYS A 159 11.00 -16.23 20.01
C LYS A 159 12.14 -15.23 20.22
N ILE A 160 12.47 -14.46 19.19
CA ILE A 160 13.59 -13.50 19.23
C ILE A 160 13.13 -12.03 19.36
N GLY A 161 11.91 -11.82 19.86
CA GLY A 161 11.41 -10.47 20.18
C GLY A 161 10.94 -9.66 18.97
N TYR A 162 10.72 -10.29 17.83
CA TYR A 162 10.09 -9.65 16.67
C TYR A 162 8.73 -10.27 16.39
N ASN A 163 7.73 -9.43 16.20
CA ASN A 163 6.43 -9.85 15.71
C ASN A 163 5.90 -8.88 14.65
N ILE A 164 5.08 -9.40 13.74
CA ILE A 164 4.32 -8.60 12.79
C ILE A 164 2.86 -8.71 13.16
N THR A 165 2.17 -7.58 13.29
CA THR A 165 0.71 -7.57 13.25
C THR A 165 0.26 -7.28 11.82
N GLU A 166 -0.32 -8.29 11.15
CA GLU A 166 -0.93 -8.16 9.83
C GLU A 166 -2.35 -7.63 9.97
N TYR A 167 -2.71 -6.66 9.15
CA TYR A 167 -4.03 -6.05 9.07
C TYR A 167 -4.63 -6.28 7.69
N GLN A 168 -5.87 -6.75 7.66
CA GLN A 168 -6.61 -7.09 6.45
C GLN A 168 -8.01 -6.46 6.48
N LEU A 169 -8.52 -6.02 5.32
CA LEU A 169 -9.93 -5.66 5.17
C LEU A 169 -10.85 -6.88 5.29
N CYS A 170 -12.00 -6.73 5.95
CA CYS A 170 -12.97 -7.81 6.04
C CYS A 170 -13.73 -8.05 4.72
N SER A 171 -13.83 -7.00 3.91
CA SER A 171 -14.46 -7.02 2.59
C SER A 171 -13.75 -6.03 1.68
N LEU A 172 -13.49 -6.43 0.43
CA LEU A 172 -12.92 -5.54 -0.57
C LEU A 172 -13.93 -4.45 -0.96
N PRO A 173 -13.44 -3.24 -1.30
CA PRO A 173 -14.28 -2.20 -1.86
C PRO A 173 -14.79 -2.60 -3.26
N GLU A 174 -15.89 -1.98 -3.70
CA GLU A 174 -16.40 -2.17 -5.05
C GLU A 174 -15.40 -1.66 -6.09
N ASN A 175 -15.00 -2.53 -7.03
CA ASN A 175 -14.02 -2.24 -8.08
C ASN A 175 -12.62 -1.84 -7.56
N PRO A 176 -11.91 -2.75 -6.87
CA PRO A 176 -10.56 -2.48 -6.39
C PRO A 176 -9.65 -2.13 -7.58
N LYS A 177 -8.84 -1.07 -7.43
CA LYS A 177 -7.92 -0.58 -8.48
C LYS A 177 -6.56 -1.24 -8.38
N ASN A 178 -6.13 -1.50 -7.16
CA ASN A 178 -4.96 -2.28 -6.85
C ASN A 178 -5.42 -3.65 -6.32
N GLY A 179 -4.56 -4.67 -6.47
CA GLY A 179 -4.87 -6.04 -6.04
C GLY A 179 -5.11 -6.19 -4.53
N LEU A 180 -4.98 -7.40 -4.01
CA LEU A 180 -5.03 -7.62 -2.57
C LEU A 180 -3.80 -6.99 -1.91
N TRP A 181 -4.05 -6.20 -0.87
CA TRP A 181 -3.00 -5.60 -0.04
C TRP A 181 -3.30 -5.84 1.43
N PHE A 182 -2.24 -5.79 2.22
CA PHE A 182 -2.22 -5.93 3.67
C PHE A 182 -1.35 -4.81 4.24
N ILE A 183 -1.61 -4.43 5.50
CA ILE A 183 -0.65 -3.63 6.26
C ILE A 183 0.03 -4.54 7.27
N CYS A 184 1.35 -4.52 7.34
CA CYS A 184 2.14 -5.20 8.36
C CYS A 184 2.74 -4.16 9.29
N LYS A 185 2.48 -4.29 10.59
CA LYS A 185 3.15 -3.52 11.64
C LYS A 185 4.21 -4.41 12.28
N LEU A 186 5.48 -4.11 12.03
CA LEU A 186 6.60 -4.75 12.73
C LEU A 186 6.74 -4.12 14.12
N ASN A 187 6.72 -4.97 15.15
CA ASN A 187 7.05 -4.60 16.52
C ASN A 187 8.31 -5.35 16.96
N MET A 188 9.20 -4.62 17.62
CA MET A 188 10.30 -5.21 18.36
C MET A 188 9.91 -5.19 19.85
N ASP A 189 9.57 -6.35 20.39
CA ASP A 189 9.48 -6.54 21.84
C ASP A 189 10.89 -6.37 22.38
N GLY A 190 11.05 -5.48 23.37
CA GLY A 190 12.34 -5.07 23.90
C GLY A 190 13.05 -6.18 24.68
N ILE A 191 13.45 -7.27 24.01
CA ILE A 191 14.40 -8.23 24.55
C ILE A 191 15.72 -7.47 24.68
N SER A 192 16.06 -7.20 25.93
CA SER A 192 17.32 -6.61 26.36
C SER A 192 18.47 -7.43 25.77
N VAL A 193 19.55 -6.74 25.40
CA VAL A 193 20.80 -7.34 24.91
C VAL A 193 21.60 -7.98 26.06
N ASP A 194 20.96 -8.38 27.16
CA ASP A 194 21.62 -8.91 28.38
C ASP A 194 21.33 -10.39 28.69
N GLU A 195 20.97 -11.22 27.70
CA GLU A 195 20.87 -12.67 27.90
C GLU A 195 21.70 -13.50 26.90
N LEU A 196 22.91 -13.02 26.60
CA LEU A 196 23.98 -13.87 26.06
C LEU A 196 25.17 -13.82 27.03
N ASN A 197 25.10 -14.67 28.06
CA ASN A 197 26.26 -15.09 28.84
C ASN A 197 27.15 -16.03 28.01
#